data_AF-A0AAN3H1S6-F1
#
_entry.id   AF-A0AAN3H1S6-F1
#
_cell.length_a   1.000
_cell.length_b   1.000
_cell.length_c   1.000
_cell.angle_alpha   90.00
_cell.angle_beta   90.00
_cell.angle_gamma   90.00
#
_symmetry.space_group_name_H-M   'P 1'
#
loop_
_entity.id
_entity.type
_entity.pdbx_description
1 polymer ?
#
loop_
_entity_poly.entity_id
_entity_poly.type
_entity_poly.pdbx_seq_one_letter_code
_entity_poly.pdbx_strand_id
1 'polypeptide(L)'
;MLTVLFYVLLCMAAVHFIYERILLPSVRLHYRNKLFELRDIVRNQIISNKSKDDVQAAELVHEALNNAINRLHLMTLPNRVRAQRRLSANPEIQARIKREVELFQKCDNGKLIATIRESAKILDKVLLFNSLMLIIYSLPIMLTIWSVAKVLQTANQFLELLTEKQSLEQAVLLLPDRQVAKLVAEENYAYA
;
A
#
# COMPACT_ATOMS: atom_id res chain seq x y z
N MET A 1 28.65 21.34 -8.88
CA MET A 1 27.60 20.79 -7.99
C MET A 1 26.27 21.54 -8.15
N LEU A 2 26.24 22.86 -8.00
CA LEU A 2 25.02 23.67 -8.20
C LEU A 2 24.41 23.54 -9.60
N THR A 3 25.25 23.54 -10.65
CA THR A 3 24.82 23.37 -12.05
C THR A 3 24.16 22.02 -12.31
N VAL A 4 24.76 20.93 -11.80
CA VAL A 4 24.20 19.57 -11.92
C VAL A 4 22.84 19.49 -11.21
N LEU A 5 22.74 20.02 -10.00
CA LEU A 5 21.49 20.06 -9.24
C LEU A 5 20.41 20.83 -10.01
N PHE A 6 20.76 21.99 -10.60
CA PHE A 6 19.84 22.79 -11.40
C PHE A 6 19.26 21.99 -12.59
N TYR A 7 20.12 21.31 -13.37
CA TYR A 7 19.65 20.51 -14.50
C TYR A 7 18.80 19.31 -14.07
N VAL A 8 19.13 18.66 -12.95
CA VAL A 8 18.32 17.56 -12.40
C VAL A 8 16.92 18.06 -12.01
N LEU A 9 16.83 19.19 -11.31
CA LEU A 9 15.56 19.79 -10.92
C LEU A 9 14.74 20.23 -12.13
N LEU A 10 15.39 20.79 -13.16
CA LEU A 10 14.73 21.19 -14.40
C LEU A 10 14.16 19.99 -15.16
N CYS A 11 14.91 18.89 -15.26
CA CYS A 11 14.42 17.64 -15.85
C CYS A 11 13.24 17.07 -15.06
N MET A 12 13.33 17.05 -13.72
CA MET A 12 12.25 16.59 -12.85
C MET A 12 10.98 17.43 -13.02
N ALA A 13 11.11 18.75 -13.09
CA ALA A 13 9.99 19.66 -13.34
C ALA A 13 9.33 19.41 -14.69
N ALA A 14 10.13 19.20 -15.75
CA ALA A 14 9.61 18.88 -17.08
C ALA A 14 8.85 17.55 -17.08
N VAL A 15 9.41 16.50 -16.49
CA VAL A 15 8.75 15.18 -16.36
C VAL A 15 7.44 15.29 -15.58
N HIS A 16 7.45 16.01 -14.45
CA HIS A 16 6.25 16.24 -13.65
C HIS A 16 5.15 16.96 -14.43
N PHE A 17 5.53 18.02 -15.16
CA PHE A 17 4.58 18.77 -15.98
C PHE A 17 3.95 17.90 -17.06
N ILE A 18 4.77 17.14 -17.80
CA ILE A 18 4.29 16.22 -18.84
C ILE A 18 3.34 15.19 -18.22
N TYR A 19 3.72 14.61 -17.08
CA TYR A 19 2.89 13.63 -16.41
C TYR A 19 1.53 14.21 -15.97
N GLU A 20 1.53 15.31 -15.21
CA GLU A 20 0.28 15.86 -14.65
C GLU A 20 -0.62 16.51 -15.69
N ARG A 21 -0.07 17.13 -16.72
CA ARG A 21 -0.84 17.90 -17.71
C ARG A 21 -1.22 17.13 -18.95
N ILE A 22 -0.47 16.08 -19.31
CA ILE A 22 -0.69 15.35 -20.57
C ILE A 22 -1.12 13.90 -20.28
N LEU A 23 -0.33 13.17 -19.49
CA LEU A 23 -0.57 11.74 -19.27
C LEU A 23 -1.72 11.48 -18.30
N LEU A 24 -1.71 12.12 -17.13
CA LEU A 24 -2.69 11.89 -16.07
C LEU A 24 -4.13 12.20 -16.48
N PRO A 25 -4.44 13.30 -17.22
CA PRO A 25 -5.79 13.54 -17.71
C PRO A 25 -6.28 12.45 -18.67
N SER A 26 -5.40 11.97 -19.56
CA SER A 26 -5.70 10.88 -20.49
C SER A 26 -6.00 9.58 -19.75
N VAL A 27 -5.20 9.25 -18.73
CA VAL A 27 -5.40 8.09 -17.87
C VAL A 27 -6.70 8.21 -17.08
N ARG A 28 -7.01 9.39 -16.53
CA ARG A 28 -8.29 9.64 -15.82
C ARG A 28 -9.48 9.48 -16.75
N LEU A 29 -9.40 9.98 -17.98
CA LEU A 29 -10.46 9.83 -18.97
C LEU A 29 -10.72 8.35 -19.29
N HIS A 30 -9.66 7.57 -19.52
CA HIS A 30 -9.75 6.13 -19.76
C HIS A 30 -10.49 5.39 -18.63
N TYR A 31 -10.09 5.62 -17.38
CA TYR A 31 -10.75 4.97 -16.24
C TYR A 31 -12.16 5.48 -15.98
N ARG A 32 -12.43 6.77 -16.25
CA ARG A 32 -13.79 7.32 -16.19
C ARG A 32 -14.72 6.60 -17.17
N ASN A 33 -14.26 6.33 -18.39
CA ASN A 33 -15.04 5.60 -19.38
C ASN A 33 -15.31 4.15 -18.95
N LYS A 34 -14.33 3.47 -18.35
CA LYS A 34 -14.56 2.12 -17.77
C LYS A 34 -15.57 2.13 -16.63
N LEU A 35 -15.58 3.16 -15.78
CA LEU A 35 -16.59 3.29 -14.73
C LEU A 35 -17.99 3.58 -15.31
N PHE A 36 -18.09 4.32 -16.42
CA PHE A 36 -19.36 4.50 -17.12
C PHE A 36 -19.90 3.17 -17.67
N GLU A 37 -19.04 2.35 -18.27
CA GLU A 37 -19.42 1.00 -18.73
C GLU A 37 -19.97 0.13 -17.59
N LEU A 38 -19.29 0.10 -16.44
CA LEU A 38 -19.76 -0.62 -15.25
C LEU A 38 -21.09 -0.08 -14.73
N ARG A 39 -21.27 1.24 -14.74
CA ARG A 39 -22.54 1.86 -14.31
C ARG A 39 -23.69 1.46 -15.22
N ASP A 40 -23.45 1.38 -16.52
CA ASP A 40 -24.48 1.00 -17.49
C ASP A 40 -24.87 -0.49 -17.33
N ILE A 41 -23.92 -1.36 -16.96
CA ILE A 41 -24.21 -2.76 -16.56
C ILE A 41 -25.16 -2.79 -15.34
N VAL A 42 -24.88 -1.99 -14.31
CA VAL A 42 -25.73 -1.90 -13.11
C VAL A 42 -27.10 -1.34 -13.45
N ARG A 43 -27.19 -0.34 -14.32
CA ARG A 43 -28.46 0.23 -14.77
C ARG A 43 -29.34 -0.81 -15.45
N ASN A 44 -28.74 -1.69 -16.26
CA ASN A 44 -29.47 -2.82 -16.87
C ASN A 44 -30.01 -3.79 -15.80
N GLN A 45 -29.26 -4.02 -14.72
CA GLN A 45 -29.72 -4.86 -13.60
C GLN A 45 -30.92 -4.24 -12.87
N ILE A 46 -30.93 -2.93 -12.65
CA ILE A 46 -32.05 -2.19 -12.05
C ILE A 46 -33.33 -2.38 -12.89
N ILE A 47 -33.21 -2.30 -14.21
CA ILE A 47 -34.35 -2.43 -15.13
C ILE A 47 -34.83 -3.90 -15.22
N SER A 48 -33.92 -4.87 -15.16
CA SER A 48 -34.26 -6.29 -15.37
C SER A 48 -34.73 -7.03 -14.11
N ASN A 49 -34.36 -6.58 -12.92
CA ASN A 49 -34.64 -7.31 -11.67
C ASN A 49 -36.05 -7.06 -11.13
N LYS A 50 -36.67 -8.13 -10.62
CA LYS A 50 -37.99 -8.09 -9.97
C LYS A 50 -37.93 -8.07 -8.43
N SER A 51 -36.79 -8.43 -7.84
CA SER A 51 -36.61 -8.44 -6.38
C SER A 51 -36.31 -7.02 -5.87
N LYS A 52 -37.08 -6.57 -4.87
CA LYS A 52 -36.91 -5.22 -4.29
C LYS A 52 -35.55 -5.03 -3.61
N ASP A 53 -35.01 -6.09 -3.00
CA ASP A 53 -33.74 -6.02 -2.28
C ASP A 53 -32.55 -5.91 -3.25
N ASP A 54 -32.61 -6.63 -4.38
CA ASP A 54 -31.60 -6.54 -5.43
C ASP A 54 -31.61 -5.17 -6.14
N VAL A 55 -32.79 -4.57 -6.27
CA VAL A 55 -32.93 -3.22 -6.84
C VAL A 55 -32.31 -2.19 -5.92
N GLN A 56 -32.57 -2.25 -4.61
CA GLN A 56 -31.93 -1.34 -3.64
C GLN A 56 -30.40 -1.48 -3.63
N ALA A 57 -29.89 -2.71 -3.65
CA ALA A 57 -28.45 -2.94 -3.72
C ALA A 57 -27.86 -2.37 -5.04
N ALA A 58 -28.55 -2.57 -6.16
CA ALA A 58 -28.11 -2.05 -7.46
C ALA A 58 -28.14 -0.51 -7.54
N GLU A 59 -29.16 0.14 -6.95
CA GLU A 59 -29.22 1.60 -6.82
C GLU A 59 -28.04 2.14 -6.01
N LEU A 60 -27.72 1.50 -4.88
CA LEU A 60 -26.58 1.87 -4.04
C LEU A 60 -25.25 1.76 -4.81
N VAL A 61 -25.04 0.70 -5.60
CA VAL A 61 -23.86 0.58 -6.46
C VAL A 61 -23.85 1.65 -7.55
N HIS A 62 -24.99 1.94 -8.16
CA HIS A 62 -25.11 2.96 -9.19
C HIS A 62 -24.71 4.35 -8.65
N GLU A 63 -25.20 4.71 -7.45
CA GLU A 63 -24.81 5.94 -6.77
C GLU A 63 -23.32 5.96 -6.40
N ALA A 64 -22.78 4.84 -5.89
CA ALA A 64 -21.37 4.71 -5.56
C ALA A 64 -20.47 4.91 -6.80
N LEU A 65 -20.83 4.30 -7.93
CA LEU A 65 -20.12 4.48 -9.21
C LEU A 65 -20.20 5.92 -9.70
N ASN A 66 -21.38 6.54 -9.62
CA ASN A 66 -21.54 7.94 -10.01
C ASN A 66 -20.67 8.88 -9.15
N ASN A 67 -20.64 8.64 -7.83
CA ASN A 67 -19.77 9.37 -6.91
C ASN A 67 -18.29 9.16 -7.25
N ALA A 68 -17.89 7.93 -7.56
CA ALA A 68 -16.52 7.59 -7.94
C ALA A 68 -16.09 8.28 -9.25
N ILE A 69 -16.95 8.27 -10.27
CA ILE A 69 -16.74 8.96 -11.56
C ILE A 69 -16.49 10.45 -11.35
N ASN A 70 -17.34 11.11 -10.55
CA ASN A 70 -17.25 12.56 -10.32
C ASN A 70 -16.05 12.96 -9.46
N ARG A 71 -15.61 12.07 -8.56
CA ARG A 71 -14.54 12.33 -7.58
C ARG A 71 -13.23 11.65 -7.93
N LEU A 72 -13.09 11.13 -9.15
CA LEU A 72 -11.91 10.37 -9.60
C LEU A 72 -10.60 11.14 -9.43
N HIS A 73 -10.64 12.46 -9.62
CA HIS A 73 -9.48 13.35 -9.45
C HIS A 73 -9.05 13.52 -7.98
N LEU A 74 -9.94 13.28 -7.02
CA LEU A 74 -9.65 13.38 -5.58
C LEU A 74 -9.06 12.10 -5.00
N MET A 75 -9.03 11.00 -5.78
CA MET A 75 -8.49 9.72 -5.36
C MET A 75 -6.96 9.75 -5.31
N THR A 76 -6.41 10.35 -4.26
CA THR A 76 -4.96 10.43 -4.01
C THR A 76 -4.63 9.79 -2.65
N LEU A 77 -3.41 9.30 -2.47
CA LEU A 77 -2.96 8.71 -1.20
C LEU A 77 -3.18 9.66 0.00
N PRO A 78 -2.83 10.97 -0.07
CA PRO A 78 -3.10 11.88 1.04
C PRO A 78 -4.58 12.02 1.38
N ASN A 79 -5.46 12.05 0.36
CA ASN A 79 -6.89 12.13 0.57
C ASN A 79 -7.46 10.84 1.16
N ARG A 80 -6.93 9.67 0.77
CA ARG A 80 -7.28 8.38 1.38
C ARG A 80 -6.97 8.37 2.88
N VAL A 81 -5.77 8.81 3.26
CA VAL A 81 -5.37 8.90 4.68
C VAL A 81 -6.26 9.88 5.45
N ARG A 82 -6.55 11.06 4.88
CA ARG A 82 -7.44 12.05 5.50
C ARG A 82 -8.86 11.51 5.66
N ALA A 83 -9.38 10.81 4.66
CA ALA A 83 -10.70 10.19 4.70
C ALA A 83 -10.76 9.12 5.80
N GLN A 84 -9.74 8.26 5.91
CA GLN A 84 -9.66 7.23 6.94
C GLN A 84 -9.65 7.85 8.36
N ARG A 85 -8.84 8.89 8.59
CA ARG A 85 -8.82 9.58 9.89
C ARG A 85 -10.16 10.20 10.25
N ARG A 86 -10.82 10.86 9.29
CA ARG A 86 -12.15 11.46 9.50
C ARG A 86 -13.23 10.40 9.76
N LEU A 87 -13.13 9.26 9.09
CA LEU A 87 -14.03 8.14 9.30
C LEU A 87 -13.87 7.54 10.71
N SER A 88 -12.63 7.36 11.17
CA SER A 88 -12.36 6.86 12.52
C SER A 88 -12.77 7.84 13.63
N ALA A 89 -12.77 9.14 13.35
CA ALA A 89 -13.16 10.17 14.31
C ALA A 89 -14.68 10.37 14.41
N ASN A 90 -15.47 9.87 13.44
CA ASN A 90 -16.92 10.09 13.40
C ASN A 90 -17.69 8.74 13.41
N PRO A 91 -18.20 8.30 14.58
CA PRO A 91 -18.85 7.00 14.71
C PRO A 91 -20.18 6.90 13.95
N GLU A 92 -20.89 8.01 13.74
CA GLU A 92 -22.15 8.01 12.98
C GLU A 92 -21.94 7.67 11.50
N ILE A 93 -20.92 8.31 10.88
CA ILE A 93 -20.55 8.02 9.49
C ILE A 93 -20.06 6.58 9.37
N GLN A 94 -19.27 6.10 10.34
CA GLN A 94 -18.78 4.73 10.35
C GLN A 94 -19.93 3.72 10.43
N ALA A 95 -20.92 3.96 11.28
CA ALA A 95 -22.10 3.10 11.40
C ALA A 95 -22.90 3.06 10.09
N ARG A 96 -23.08 4.21 9.42
CA ARG A 96 -23.76 4.27 8.12
C ARG A 96 -23.03 3.46 7.05
N ILE A 97 -21.72 3.63 6.91
CA ILE A 97 -20.92 2.88 5.92
C ILE A 97 -20.97 1.38 6.21
N LYS A 98 -20.92 0.96 7.47
CA LYS A 98 -21.05 -0.46 7.84
C LYS A 98 -22.38 -1.06 7.38
N ARG A 99 -23.49 -0.35 7.58
CA ARG A 99 -24.81 -0.79 7.07
C ARG A 99 -24.84 -0.91 5.55
N GLU A 100 -24.26 0.06 4.83
CA GLU A 100 -24.15 0.01 3.37
C GLU A 100 -23.30 -1.19 2.91
N VAL A 101 -22.21 -1.50 3.60
CA VAL A 101 -21.37 -2.68 3.33
C VAL A 101 -22.12 -3.99 3.62
N GLU A 102 -22.88 -4.06 4.71
CA GLU A 102 -23.70 -5.23 5.05
C GLU A 102 -24.78 -5.51 4.00
N LEU A 103 -25.39 -4.48 3.41
CA LEU A 103 -26.34 -4.63 2.31
C LEU A 103 -25.67 -5.27 1.09
N PHE A 104 -24.43 -4.89 0.79
CA PHE A 104 -23.67 -5.52 -0.30
C PHE A 104 -23.29 -6.98 -0.01
N GLN A 105 -22.98 -7.31 1.25
CA GLN A 105 -22.65 -8.69 1.65
C GLN A 105 -23.85 -9.64 1.57
N LYS A 106 -25.06 -9.12 1.76
CA LYS A 106 -26.32 -9.88 1.68
C LYS A 106 -26.86 -10.02 0.25
N CYS A 107 -26.26 -9.35 -0.73
CA CYS A 107 -26.71 -9.43 -2.11
C CYS A 107 -26.18 -10.70 -2.76
N ASP A 108 -27.07 -11.59 -3.21
CA ASP A 108 -26.70 -12.83 -3.90
C ASP A 108 -26.47 -12.63 -5.41
N ASN A 109 -26.69 -11.42 -5.93
CA ASN A 109 -26.52 -11.12 -7.35
C ASN A 109 -25.02 -11.09 -7.72
N GLY A 110 -24.52 -12.21 -8.24
CA GLY A 110 -23.14 -12.36 -8.69
C GLY A 110 -22.68 -11.31 -9.72
N LYS A 111 -23.57 -10.78 -10.56
CA LYS A 111 -23.22 -9.69 -11.51
C LYS A 111 -22.93 -8.39 -10.79
N LEU A 112 -23.70 -8.07 -9.74
CA LEU A 112 -23.50 -6.86 -8.95
C LEU A 112 -22.19 -6.94 -8.16
N ILE A 113 -21.93 -8.08 -7.53
CA ILE A 113 -20.66 -8.35 -6.82
C ILE A 113 -19.46 -8.22 -7.76
N ALA A 114 -19.55 -8.81 -8.96
CA ALA A 114 -18.49 -8.71 -9.96
C ALA A 114 -18.24 -7.25 -10.37
N THR A 115 -19.30 -6.46 -10.52
CA THR A 115 -19.20 -5.04 -10.86
C THR A 115 -18.54 -4.22 -9.76
N ILE A 116 -18.88 -4.49 -8.49
CA ILE A 116 -18.22 -3.86 -7.34
C ILE A 116 -16.72 -4.20 -7.34
N ARG A 117 -16.36 -5.47 -7.51
CA ARG A 117 -14.96 -5.90 -7.53
C ARG A 117 -14.18 -5.24 -8.67
N GLU A 118 -14.77 -5.14 -9.85
CA GLU A 118 -14.11 -4.53 -11.01
C GLU A 118 -13.97 -3.01 -10.83
N SER A 119 -14.97 -2.35 -10.25
CA SER A 119 -14.87 -0.93 -9.92
C SER A 119 -13.77 -0.68 -8.89
N ALA A 120 -13.64 -1.49 -7.83
CA ALA A 120 -12.56 -1.38 -6.85
C ALA A 120 -11.18 -1.46 -7.51
N LYS A 121 -10.96 -2.42 -8.44
CA LYS A 121 -9.69 -2.51 -9.19
C LYS A 121 -9.40 -1.26 -10.02
N ILE A 122 -10.42 -0.68 -10.66
CA ILE A 122 -10.27 0.56 -11.43
C ILE A 122 -9.88 1.70 -10.50
N LEU A 123 -10.56 1.82 -9.35
CA LEU A 123 -10.30 2.84 -8.35
C LEU A 123 -8.90 2.72 -7.74
N ASP A 124 -8.40 1.50 -7.49
CA ASP A 124 -7.04 1.27 -7.02
C ASP A 124 -5.99 1.70 -8.06
N LYS A 125 -6.22 1.40 -9.34
CA LYS A 125 -5.34 1.87 -10.42
C LYS A 125 -5.33 3.39 -10.50
N VAL A 126 -6.49 4.03 -10.44
CA VAL A 126 -6.60 5.48 -10.45
C VAL A 126 -5.87 6.09 -9.26
N LEU A 127 -6.02 5.51 -8.06
CA LEU A 127 -5.31 5.96 -6.85
C LEU A 127 -3.79 5.93 -7.06
N LEU A 128 -3.27 4.85 -7.66
CA LEU A 128 -1.86 4.72 -7.99
C LEU A 128 -1.41 5.80 -8.96
N PHE A 129 -2.08 5.96 -10.10
CA PHE A 129 -1.70 6.97 -11.11
C PHE A 129 -1.82 8.40 -10.58
N ASN A 130 -2.88 8.72 -9.85
CA ASN A 130 -3.04 10.02 -9.20
C ASN A 130 -1.97 10.31 -8.16
N SER A 131 -1.33 9.28 -7.60
CA SER A 131 -0.31 9.42 -6.56
C SER A 131 1.11 9.09 -7.06
N LEU A 132 1.28 8.84 -8.37
CA LEU A 132 2.53 8.32 -8.91
C LEU A 132 3.69 9.30 -8.70
N MET A 133 3.48 10.60 -8.96
CA MET A 133 4.52 11.60 -8.74
C MET A 133 4.93 11.70 -7.27
N LEU A 134 3.98 11.57 -6.35
CA LEU A 134 4.28 11.52 -4.92
C LEU A 134 5.16 10.30 -4.59
N ILE A 135 4.86 9.14 -5.17
CA ILE A 135 5.66 7.92 -4.99
C ILE A 135 7.07 8.13 -5.53
N ILE A 136 7.20 8.64 -6.76
CA ILE A 136 8.50 8.93 -7.41
C ILE A 136 9.33 9.89 -6.54
N TYR A 137 8.71 10.95 -6.01
CA TYR A 137 9.39 11.92 -5.14
C TYR A 137 9.75 11.35 -3.78
N SER A 138 8.98 10.41 -3.25
CA SER A 138 9.29 9.74 -1.99
C SER A 138 10.36 8.67 -2.12
N LEU A 139 10.64 8.18 -3.34
CA LEU A 139 11.54 7.05 -3.59
C LEU A 139 12.95 7.26 -3.01
N PRO A 140 13.63 8.43 -3.19
CA PRO A 140 14.96 8.63 -2.61
C PRO A 140 14.96 8.53 -1.08
N ILE A 141 13.92 9.06 -0.43
CA ILE A 141 13.77 9.00 1.03
C ILE A 141 13.49 7.57 1.48
N MET A 142 12.67 6.82 0.75
CA MET A 142 12.43 5.41 1.08
C MET A 142 13.69 4.56 0.96
N LEU A 143 14.52 4.82 -0.06
CA LEU A 143 15.78 4.11 -0.27
C LEU A 143 16.80 4.41 0.84
N THR A 144 16.88 5.66 1.30
CA THR A 144 17.78 6.02 2.41
C THR A 144 17.33 5.37 3.72
N ILE A 145 16.03 5.43 4.05
CA ILE A 145 15.47 4.76 5.23
C ILE A 145 15.73 3.26 5.18
N TRP A 146 15.50 2.62 4.02
CA TRP A 146 15.72 1.19 3.84
C TRP A 146 17.18 0.81 4.03
N SER A 147 18.10 1.60 3.48
CA SER A 147 19.55 1.38 3.61
C SER A 147 19.98 1.49 5.08
N VAL A 148 19.52 2.51 5.80
CA VAL A 148 19.79 2.69 7.23
C VAL A 148 19.23 1.52 8.05
N ALA A 149 17.99 1.11 7.78
CA ALA A 149 17.37 -0.02 8.47
C ALA A 149 18.17 -1.31 8.29
N LYS A 150 18.71 -1.55 7.09
CA LYS A 150 19.58 -2.71 6.82
C LYS A 150 20.90 -2.64 7.57
N VAL A 151 21.55 -1.47 7.60
CA VAL A 151 22.79 -1.28 8.37
C VAL A 151 22.56 -1.54 9.86
N LEU A 152 21.47 -1.01 10.43
CA LEU A 152 21.12 -1.23 11.84
C LEU A 152 20.84 -2.70 12.15
N GLN A 153 20.11 -3.39 11.28
CA GLN A 153 19.84 -4.82 11.44
C GLN A 153 21.14 -5.63 11.46
N THR A 154 22.04 -5.37 10.52
CA THR A 154 23.34 -6.06 10.46
C THR A 154 24.21 -5.71 11.67
N ALA A 155 24.25 -4.45 12.09
CA ALA A 155 25.01 -4.02 13.26
C ALA A 155 24.54 -4.73 14.54
N ASN A 156 23.22 -4.86 14.74
CA ASN A 156 22.67 -5.57 15.90
C ASN A 156 23.06 -7.06 15.89
N GLN A 157 23.02 -7.73 14.73
CA GLN A 157 23.45 -9.13 14.60
C GLN A 157 24.94 -9.31 14.93
N PHE A 158 25.80 -8.39 14.49
CA PHE A 158 27.22 -8.41 14.85
C PHE A 158 27.44 -8.16 16.35
N LEU A 159 26.66 -7.26 16.96
CA LEU A 159 26.78 -6.94 18.37
C LEU A 159 26.34 -8.11 19.27
N GLU A 160 25.27 -8.81 18.89
CA GLU A 160 24.82 -10.04 19.57
C GLU A 160 25.92 -11.11 19.54
N LEU A 161 26.53 -11.35 18.37
CA LEU A 161 27.59 -12.33 18.20
C LEU A 161 28.86 -12.00 18.99
N LEU A 162 29.22 -10.72 19.09
CA LEU A 162 30.36 -10.28 19.91
C LEU A 162 30.07 -10.41 21.41
N THR A 163 28.84 -10.12 21.83
CA THR A 163 28.42 -10.23 23.24
C THR A 163 28.37 -11.69 23.67
N GLU A 164 27.88 -12.59 22.81
CA GLU A 164 27.88 -14.04 23.03
C GLU A 164 29.30 -14.61 23.09
N LYS A 165 30.21 -14.13 22.22
CA LYS A 165 31.61 -14.53 22.28
C LYS A 165 32.28 -14.10 23.60
N GLN A 166 32.03 -12.88 24.05
CA GLN A 166 32.57 -12.40 25.34
C GLN A 166 32.02 -13.16 26.54
N SER A 167 30.74 -13.52 26.54
CA SER A 167 30.16 -14.31 27.63
C SER A 167 30.68 -15.74 27.67
N LEU A 168 30.95 -16.35 26.50
CA LEU A 168 31.61 -17.64 26.39
C LEU A 168 33.05 -17.59 26.90
N GLU A 169 33.83 -16.58 26.51
CA GLU A 169 35.20 -16.38 27.00
C GLU A 169 35.24 -16.24 28.53
N GLN A 170 34.31 -15.47 29.11
CA GLN A 170 34.19 -15.32 30.57
C GLN A 170 33.74 -16.62 31.26
N ALA A 171 32.83 -17.39 30.65
CA ALA A 171 32.39 -18.66 31.20
C ALA A 171 33.53 -19.69 31.21
N VAL A 172 34.33 -19.76 30.14
CA VAL A 172 35.49 -20.67 30.05
C VAL A 172 36.53 -20.37 31.13
N LEU A 173 36.75 -19.09 31.49
CA LEU A 173 37.67 -18.70 32.56
C LEU A 173 37.22 -19.12 33.96
N LEU A 174 35.92 -19.41 34.15
CA LEU A 174 35.35 -19.85 35.43
C LEU A 174 35.21 -21.37 35.54
N LEU A 175 35.51 -22.11 34.47
CA LEU A 175 35.42 -23.57 34.47
C LEU A 175 36.64 -24.21 35.16
N PRO A 176 36.47 -25.35 35.85
CA PRO A 176 37.57 -26.07 36.48
C PRO A 176 38.59 -26.59 35.44
N ASP A 177 39.88 -26.53 35.78
CA ASP A 177 41.04 -26.77 34.88
C ASP A 177 40.93 -28.02 33.98
N ARG A 178 40.30 -29.10 34.46
CA ARG A 178 40.11 -30.34 33.68
C ARG A 178 39.22 -30.17 32.45
N GLN A 179 38.27 -29.24 32.48
CA GLN A 179 37.35 -28.97 31.36
C GLN A 179 37.98 -27.99 30.37
N VAL A 180 38.70 -26.98 30.86
CA VAL A 180 39.48 -26.04 30.04
C VAL A 180 40.59 -26.76 29.28
N ALA A 181 41.31 -27.69 29.94
CA ALA A 181 42.35 -28.49 29.31
C ALA A 181 41.82 -29.38 28.15
N LYS A 182 40.57 -29.86 28.22
CA LYS A 182 39.95 -30.61 27.11
C LYS A 182 39.64 -29.72 25.91
N LEU A 183 39.14 -28.51 26.14
CA LEU A 183 38.84 -27.54 25.07
C LEU A 183 40.12 -27.12 24.33
N VAL A 184 41.21 -26.84 25.05
CA VAL A 184 42.51 -26.48 24.47
C VAL A 184 43.19 -27.68 23.81
N ALA A 185 43.01 -28.89 24.35
CA ALA A 185 43.56 -30.10 23.73
C ALA A 185 42.84 -30.48 22.44
N GLU A 186 41.50 -30.36 22.35
CA GLU A 186 40.75 -30.62 21.12
C GLU A 186 41.13 -29.67 19.97
N GLU A 187 41.43 -28.41 20.26
CA GLU A 187 41.88 -27.44 19.24
C GLU A 187 43.26 -27.81 18.65
N ASN A 188 44.15 -28.39 19.46
CA ASN A 188 45.48 -28.83 19.02
C ASN A 188 45.48 -30.08 18.12
N TYR A 189 44.34 -30.78 17.97
CA TYR A 189 44.19 -31.89 17.01
C TYR A 189 43.47 -31.49 15.71
N ALA A 190 42.99 -30.25 15.58
CA ALA A 190 42.29 -29.79 14.37
C ALA A 190 43.24 -29.24 13.27
N TYR A 191 44.54 -29.10 13.57
CA TYR A 191 45.58 -28.62 12.64
C TYR A 191 46.76 -29.59 12.49
N ALA A 192 46.51 -30.91 12.56
CA ALA A 192 47.48 -31.94 12.22
C ALA A 192 46.97 -32.82 11.08
#